data_AF-A0A7K1GFV7-F1
#
_entry.id   AF-A0A7K1GFV7-F1
#
_cell.length_a   1.000
_cell.length_b   1.000
_cell.length_c   1.000
_cell.angle_alpha   90.00
_cell.angle_beta   90.00
_cell.angle_gamma   90.00
#
_symmetry.space_group_name_H-M   'P 1'
#
loop_
_entity.id
_entity.type
_entity.pdbx_description
1 polymer ?
#
loop_
_entity_poly.entity_id
_entity_poly.type
_entity_poly.pdbx_seq_one_letter_code
_entity_poly.pdbx_strand_id
1 'polypeptide(L)'
;MHIINIGTSIKSSSHYKVSNTSFLSGITFLDAELIFWNVSKSYNEMPISNKNSNIMAQFAKCIKNRKDEFDEFFEIGRTLIIIKPDFRDYVYRNGNQETKINFIDALGIKKPILKPVKGHVLEPIRDDHTEHFLYECKEYLSYTSKIVKSSGIPLLFIKDTKYIVAEYYNVKNGKIIILPDISFNPKREVEETNNFIHYTEGFIRSLKQKSVAKLEIPDWVDNYSFDIEKSESENYVKLNDKLCELKKSLNKSKELLNKYRFLKALFSSDGETLEKAVEFILKEIGFDIEKYKEKNRTDLIIKTKSKVAVFEIKGLTKSAKEQNAAQLEKWVSSYHVENGIEPKGILVVNTYKKLKLEERTDIDFPKQMLTYVNRKEQAIITGLQLLSIYLDFKTKKINKKKIESLLFDTIGEIIYKEHPMDLIQKINNDEEETT
;
A
#
# COMPACT_ATOMS: atom_id res chain seq x y z
N MET A 1 -17.68 16.35 24.44
CA MET A 1 -18.48 15.22 23.94
C MET A 1 -18.61 14.16 25.02
N HIS A 2 -19.82 13.63 25.29
CA HIS A 2 -20.04 12.47 26.16
C HIS A 2 -20.01 11.18 25.33
N ILE A 3 -19.13 10.25 25.70
CA ILE A 3 -18.91 9.00 24.97
C ILE A 3 -19.23 7.83 25.90
N ILE A 4 -20.02 6.88 25.40
CA ILE A 4 -20.27 5.63 26.08
C ILE A 4 -19.58 4.48 25.35
N ASN A 5 -18.87 3.67 26.12
CA ASN A 5 -18.23 2.46 25.66
C ASN A 5 -18.98 1.25 26.18
N ILE A 6 -19.42 0.40 25.26
CA ILE A 6 -20.04 -0.88 25.57
C ILE A 6 -19.05 -1.97 25.16
N GLY A 7 -18.30 -2.49 26.14
CA GLY A 7 -17.30 -3.54 25.89
C GLY A 7 -16.10 -3.12 25.04
N THR A 8 -15.97 -1.87 24.61
CA THR A 8 -14.81 -1.36 23.87
C THR A 8 -13.66 -1.03 24.83
N SER A 9 -12.43 -0.91 24.32
CA SER A 9 -11.23 -0.61 25.13
C SER A 9 -10.84 0.87 25.13
N ILE A 10 -11.75 1.77 24.76
CA ILE A 10 -11.48 3.20 24.76
C ILE A 10 -11.50 3.71 26.22
N LYS A 11 -10.55 4.56 26.59
CA LYS A 11 -10.44 5.11 27.95
C LYS A 11 -10.79 6.59 27.97
N SER A 12 -11.09 7.11 29.16
CA SER A 12 -11.30 8.54 29.35
C SER A 12 -10.07 9.33 28.95
N SER A 13 -10.33 10.53 28.42
CA SER A 13 -9.28 11.48 28.07
C SER A 13 -9.57 12.86 28.68
N SER A 14 -8.63 13.79 28.54
CA SER A 14 -8.78 15.16 29.04
C SER A 14 -9.86 15.97 28.29
N HIS A 15 -10.21 15.57 27.07
CA HIS A 15 -11.13 16.32 26.19
C HIS A 15 -12.53 15.70 26.10
N TYR A 16 -12.66 14.43 26.47
CA TYR A 16 -13.89 13.66 26.32
C TYR A 16 -14.27 12.97 27.63
N LYS A 17 -15.53 13.14 28.04
CA LYS A 17 -16.08 12.39 29.16
C LYS A 17 -16.47 11.01 28.65
N VAL A 18 -15.62 10.03 28.89
CA VAL A 18 -15.84 8.64 28.47
C VAL A 18 -16.28 7.81 29.66
N SER A 19 -17.42 7.13 29.53
CA SER A 19 -17.89 6.16 30.51
C SER A 19 -17.93 4.76 29.91
N ASN A 20 -17.63 3.75 30.73
CA ASN A 20 -17.78 2.35 30.34
C ASN A 20 -19.06 1.82 30.98
N THR A 21 -19.86 1.11 30.20
CA THR A 21 -21.11 0.56 30.67
C THR A 21 -21.36 -0.82 30.06
N SER A 22 -22.08 -1.66 30.79
CA SER A 22 -22.55 -2.95 30.28
C SER A 22 -23.81 -2.73 29.45
N PHE A 23 -23.95 -3.50 28.36
CA PHE A 23 -25.18 -3.50 27.56
C PHE A 23 -26.41 -3.86 28.40
N LEU A 24 -26.22 -4.75 29.38
CA LEU A 24 -27.26 -5.27 30.26
C LEU A 24 -27.53 -4.38 31.48
N SER A 25 -26.75 -3.31 31.66
CA SER A 25 -26.97 -2.38 32.78
C SER A 25 -28.31 -1.66 32.65
N GLY A 26 -28.79 -1.08 33.76
CA GLY A 26 -29.95 -0.16 33.75
C GLY A 26 -29.56 1.30 33.49
N ILE A 27 -28.29 1.58 33.18
CA ILE A 27 -27.80 2.94 32.91
C ILE A 27 -28.22 3.31 31.49
N THR A 28 -28.96 4.40 31.35
CA THR A 28 -29.38 4.92 30.04
C THR A 28 -28.17 5.38 29.21
N PHE A 29 -28.23 5.22 27.89
CA PHE A 29 -27.21 5.76 26.98
C PHE A 29 -27.63 7.07 26.28
N LEU A 30 -28.81 7.58 26.64
CA LEU A 30 -29.42 8.77 26.02
C LEU A 30 -28.73 10.08 26.41
N ASP A 31 -27.74 10.06 27.28
CA ASP A 31 -26.88 11.21 27.59
C ASP A 31 -25.58 11.21 26.75
N ALA A 32 -25.25 10.14 26.04
CA ALA A 32 -24.05 10.04 25.20
C ALA A 32 -24.27 10.59 23.81
N GLU A 33 -23.34 11.39 23.28
CA GLU A 33 -23.38 11.88 21.89
C GLU A 33 -22.85 10.85 20.89
N LEU A 34 -21.98 9.95 21.37
CA LEU A 34 -21.33 8.90 20.59
C LEU A 34 -21.23 7.62 21.42
N ILE A 35 -21.59 6.49 20.82
CA ILE A 35 -21.43 5.17 21.45
C ILE A 35 -20.42 4.37 20.65
N PHE A 36 -19.42 3.79 21.31
CA PHE A 36 -18.60 2.73 20.75
C PHE A 36 -19.01 1.40 21.35
N TRP A 37 -19.28 0.40 20.52
CA TRP A 37 -19.77 -0.90 20.96
C TRP A 37 -18.97 -2.05 20.36
N ASN A 38 -18.44 -2.92 21.22
CA ASN A 38 -17.91 -4.23 20.88
C ASN A 38 -18.92 -5.29 21.29
N VAL A 39 -19.70 -5.75 20.31
CA VAL A 39 -20.81 -6.70 20.50
C VAL A 39 -20.33 -8.01 21.13
N SER A 40 -19.17 -8.52 20.70
CA SER A 40 -18.62 -9.77 21.24
C SER A 40 -18.39 -9.70 22.75
N LYS A 41 -18.00 -8.55 23.29
CA LYS A 41 -17.83 -8.40 24.75
C LYS A 41 -19.17 -8.39 25.50
N SER A 42 -20.24 -7.86 24.92
CA SER A 42 -21.58 -7.94 25.53
C SER A 42 -22.07 -9.38 25.68
N TYR A 43 -21.71 -10.28 24.74
CA TYR A 43 -22.00 -11.71 24.91
C TYR A 43 -21.24 -12.35 26.09
N ASN A 44 -20.02 -11.87 26.39
CA ASN A 44 -19.25 -12.37 27.54
C ASN A 44 -19.86 -11.96 28.90
N GLU A 45 -20.74 -10.96 28.92
CA GLU A 45 -21.48 -10.55 30.12
C GLU A 45 -22.66 -11.49 30.41
N MET A 46 -23.01 -12.40 29.49
CA MET A 46 -24.08 -13.36 29.71
C MET A 46 -23.65 -14.45 30.73
N PRO A 47 -24.52 -14.81 31.69
CA PRO A 47 -24.23 -15.84 32.69
C PRO A 47 -24.10 -17.21 32.03
N ILE A 48 -22.99 -17.90 32.30
CA ILE A 48 -22.53 -19.10 31.56
C ILE A 48 -23.47 -20.31 31.70
N SER A 49 -24.23 -20.43 32.80
CA SER A 49 -25.40 -21.32 32.88
C SER A 49 -26.15 -21.00 34.17
N ASN A 50 -27.46 -20.73 34.11
CA ASN A 50 -28.28 -20.77 35.31
C ASN A 50 -29.65 -21.37 34.99
N LYS A 51 -30.08 -22.35 35.80
CA LYS A 51 -31.36 -23.06 35.73
C LYS A 51 -32.58 -22.18 36.06
N ASN A 52 -32.49 -20.87 35.87
CA ASN A 52 -33.49 -19.90 36.35
C ASN A 52 -34.17 -19.21 35.18
N SER A 53 -35.40 -19.62 34.87
CA SER A 53 -36.23 -19.07 33.78
C SER A 53 -36.45 -17.55 33.86
N ASN A 54 -36.38 -16.99 35.08
CA ASN A 54 -36.56 -15.57 35.35
C ASN A 54 -35.47 -14.68 34.71
N ILE A 55 -34.27 -15.24 34.49
CA ILE A 55 -33.13 -14.52 33.89
C ILE A 55 -33.37 -14.28 32.39
N MET A 56 -33.96 -15.23 31.67
CA MET A 56 -34.27 -15.06 30.24
C MET A 56 -35.33 -13.98 30.00
N ALA A 57 -36.34 -13.90 30.87
CA ALA A 57 -37.34 -12.84 30.82
C ALA A 57 -36.71 -11.46 31.09
N GLN A 58 -35.76 -11.38 32.04
CA GLN A 58 -34.97 -10.17 32.28
C GLN A 58 -34.12 -9.80 31.06
N PHE A 59 -33.48 -10.77 30.39
CA PHE A 59 -32.72 -10.52 29.17
C PHE A 59 -33.56 -9.99 28.02
N ALA A 60 -34.69 -10.64 27.74
CA ALA A 60 -35.61 -10.19 26.70
C ALA A 60 -36.11 -8.77 26.99
N LYS A 61 -36.38 -8.46 28.27
CA LYS A 61 -36.73 -7.10 28.72
C LYS A 61 -35.57 -6.11 28.51
N CYS A 62 -34.33 -6.48 28.85
CA CYS A 62 -33.16 -5.63 28.62
C CYS A 62 -32.94 -5.34 27.13
N ILE A 63 -33.02 -6.35 26.25
CA ILE A 63 -32.89 -6.15 24.80
C ILE A 63 -33.99 -5.24 24.28
N LYS A 64 -35.23 -5.43 24.75
CA LYS A 64 -36.35 -4.55 24.39
C LYS A 64 -36.09 -3.11 24.85
N ASN A 65 -35.72 -2.90 26.11
CA ASN A 65 -35.41 -1.58 26.63
C ASN A 65 -34.26 -0.92 25.86
N ARG A 66 -33.21 -1.68 25.51
CA ARG A 66 -32.10 -1.17 24.71
C ARG A 66 -32.51 -0.83 23.28
N LYS A 67 -33.43 -1.59 22.71
CA LYS A 67 -34.03 -1.24 21.42
C LYS A 67 -34.73 0.11 21.50
N ASP A 68 -35.58 0.30 22.51
CA ASP A 68 -36.31 1.57 22.71
C ASP A 68 -35.32 2.74 22.92
N GLU A 69 -34.25 2.55 23.69
CA GLU A 69 -33.20 3.58 23.86
C GLU A 69 -32.41 3.85 22.57
N PHE A 70 -32.03 2.82 21.80
CA PHE A 70 -31.37 3.04 20.52
C PHE A 70 -32.29 3.76 19.54
N ASP A 71 -33.57 3.41 19.54
CA ASP A 71 -34.59 4.05 18.72
C ASP A 71 -34.66 5.56 19.01
N GLU A 72 -34.67 5.97 20.28
CA GLU A 72 -34.64 7.39 20.68
C GLU A 72 -33.28 8.03 20.38
N PHE A 73 -32.17 7.34 20.65
CA PHE A 73 -30.80 7.79 20.37
C PHE A 73 -30.59 8.14 18.89
N PHE A 74 -31.18 7.35 17.97
CA PHE A 74 -31.14 7.63 16.54
C PHE A 74 -32.15 8.70 16.11
N GLU A 75 -33.28 8.87 16.78
CA GLU A 75 -34.23 9.97 16.53
C GLU A 75 -33.60 11.34 16.79
N ILE A 76 -32.79 11.45 17.83
CA ILE A 76 -32.06 12.69 18.16
C ILE A 76 -30.77 12.88 17.34
N GLY A 77 -30.50 12.00 16.36
CA GLY A 77 -29.45 12.22 15.36
C GLY A 77 -28.03 11.83 15.77
N ARG A 78 -27.90 10.92 16.75
CA ARG A 78 -26.61 10.49 17.28
C ARG A 78 -26.04 9.27 16.56
N THR A 79 -24.77 8.98 16.84
CA THR A 79 -24.00 7.98 16.10
C THR A 79 -23.59 6.83 17.00
N LEU A 80 -23.83 5.61 16.53
CA LEU A 80 -23.33 4.38 17.11
C LEU A 80 -22.20 3.85 16.22
N ILE A 81 -21.07 3.48 16.82
CA ILE A 81 -19.94 2.86 16.15
C ILE A 81 -19.80 1.43 16.68
N ILE A 82 -19.96 0.46 15.81
CA ILE A 82 -19.70 -0.95 16.10
C ILE A 82 -18.26 -1.25 15.69
N ILE A 83 -17.42 -1.59 16.66
CA ILE A 83 -16.05 -2.04 16.42
C ILE A 83 -15.97 -3.56 16.50
N LYS A 84 -15.04 -4.16 15.74
CA LYS A 84 -14.85 -5.62 15.71
C LYS A 84 -16.19 -6.35 15.49
N PRO A 85 -16.86 -6.10 14.35
CA PRO A 85 -18.25 -6.50 14.17
C PRO A 85 -18.43 -8.00 14.29
N ASP A 86 -19.41 -8.39 15.12
CA ASP A 86 -19.85 -9.76 15.33
C ASP A 86 -21.37 -9.81 15.30
N PHE A 87 -21.91 -10.31 14.19
CA PHE A 87 -23.35 -10.39 13.91
C PHE A 87 -23.91 -11.80 14.11
N ARG A 88 -23.12 -12.72 14.69
CA ARG A 88 -23.54 -14.11 14.89
C ARG A 88 -24.63 -14.19 15.94
N ASP A 89 -25.52 -15.17 15.77
CA ASP A 89 -26.46 -15.54 16.83
C ASP A 89 -25.71 -16.32 17.91
N TYR A 90 -25.90 -15.93 19.17
CA TYR A 90 -25.41 -16.68 20.31
C TYR A 90 -26.48 -17.65 20.78
N VAL A 91 -26.15 -18.95 20.84
CA VAL A 91 -27.07 -19.97 21.32
C VAL A 91 -26.92 -20.10 22.83
N TYR A 92 -27.93 -19.65 23.56
CA TYR A 92 -28.04 -19.87 24.99
C TYR A 92 -28.75 -21.21 25.25
N ARG A 93 -28.15 -22.05 26.10
CA ARG A 93 -28.73 -23.35 26.50
C ARG A 93 -29.14 -23.31 27.96
N ASN A 94 -30.42 -23.56 28.23
CA ASN A 94 -30.94 -23.76 29.59
C ASN A 94 -31.56 -25.17 29.68
N GLY A 95 -30.80 -26.14 30.20
CA GLY A 95 -31.21 -27.55 30.16
C GLY A 95 -31.38 -28.02 28.70
N ASN A 96 -32.59 -28.44 28.33
CA ASN A 96 -32.92 -28.92 26.98
C ASN A 96 -33.46 -27.82 26.04
N GLN A 97 -33.62 -26.57 26.51
CA GLN A 97 -34.09 -25.46 25.67
C GLN A 97 -32.92 -24.66 25.11
N GLU A 98 -32.94 -24.43 23.80
CA GLU A 98 -32.02 -23.54 23.10
C GLU A 98 -32.73 -22.25 22.70
N THR A 99 -32.17 -21.11 23.10
CA THR A 99 -32.64 -19.78 22.69
C THR A 99 -31.53 -19.08 21.94
N LYS A 100 -31.82 -18.58 20.74
CA LYS A 100 -30.89 -17.73 19.98
C LYS A 100 -31.05 -16.29 20.41
N ILE A 101 -29.95 -15.65 20.75
CA ILE A 101 -29.90 -14.25 21.19
C ILE A 101 -28.94 -13.50 20.28
N ASN A 102 -29.36 -12.34 19.82
CA ASN A 102 -28.50 -11.46 19.03
C ASN A 102 -28.71 -10.01 19.46
N PHE A 103 -27.71 -9.40 20.11
CA PHE A 103 -27.86 -8.04 20.63
C PHE A 103 -28.06 -6.99 19.52
N ILE A 104 -27.60 -7.28 18.30
CA ILE A 104 -27.78 -6.38 17.16
C ILE A 104 -29.25 -6.26 16.73
N ASP A 105 -30.13 -7.20 17.12
CA ASP A 105 -31.56 -7.08 16.84
C ASP A 105 -32.19 -5.82 17.45
N ALA A 106 -31.57 -5.25 18.50
CA ALA A 106 -31.97 -3.98 19.07
C ALA A 106 -31.77 -2.77 18.13
N LEU A 107 -31.00 -2.92 17.04
CA LEU A 107 -30.70 -1.82 16.11
C LEU A 107 -31.70 -1.72 14.94
N GLY A 108 -32.54 -2.74 14.73
CA GLY A 108 -33.54 -2.73 13.66
C GLY A 108 -32.98 -2.71 12.22
N ILE A 109 -31.68 -2.97 12.02
CA ILE A 109 -31.04 -2.96 10.71
C ILE A 109 -31.00 -4.34 10.06
N LYS A 110 -30.96 -4.36 8.73
CA LYS A 110 -30.61 -5.57 7.97
C LYS A 110 -29.13 -5.90 8.18
N LYS A 111 -28.86 -6.99 8.89
CA LYS A 111 -27.48 -7.40 9.24
C LYS A 111 -26.63 -7.72 8.01
N PRO A 112 -25.37 -7.28 7.95
CA PRO A 112 -24.44 -7.75 6.93
C PRO A 112 -24.01 -9.20 7.19
N ILE A 113 -23.60 -9.90 6.13
CA ILE A 113 -23.02 -11.24 6.26
C ILE A 113 -21.50 -11.12 6.28
N LEU A 114 -20.89 -11.65 7.34
CA LEU A 114 -19.44 -11.65 7.54
C LEU A 114 -18.80 -13.01 7.20
N LYS A 115 -17.58 -12.97 6.67
CA LYS A 115 -16.68 -14.14 6.60
C LYS A 115 -15.36 -13.84 7.32
N PRO A 116 -14.79 -14.81 8.06
CA PRO A 116 -13.53 -14.62 8.76
C PRO A 116 -12.36 -14.45 7.78
N VAL A 117 -11.53 -13.44 8.00
CA VAL A 117 -10.27 -13.15 7.31
C VAL A 117 -9.41 -12.30 8.24
N LYS A 118 -8.09 -12.22 8.07
CA LYS A 118 -7.27 -11.34 8.93
C LYS A 118 -6.33 -10.48 8.10
N GLY A 119 -6.20 -9.22 8.46
CA GLY A 119 -5.24 -8.30 7.84
C GLY A 119 -5.35 -6.88 8.38
N HIS A 120 -4.55 -5.98 7.80
CA HIS A 120 -4.43 -4.58 8.25
C HIS A 120 -4.35 -3.58 7.09
N VAL A 121 -4.23 -4.05 5.85
CA VAL A 121 -4.09 -3.17 4.68
C VAL A 121 -5.48 -2.84 4.14
N LEU A 122 -5.84 -1.57 4.27
CA LEU A 122 -7.16 -1.02 3.97
C LEU A 122 -7.07 -0.03 2.79
N GLU A 123 -8.18 0.11 2.06
CA GLU A 123 -8.39 1.13 1.03
C GLU A 123 -9.77 1.78 1.27
N PRO A 124 -9.90 3.11 1.20
CA PRO A 124 -11.16 3.80 1.46
C PRO A 124 -12.06 3.80 0.21
N ILE A 125 -13.36 4.00 0.40
CA ILE A 125 -14.23 4.45 -0.68
C ILE A 125 -13.74 5.83 -1.15
N ARG A 126 -13.85 6.10 -2.44
CA ARG A 126 -13.24 7.27 -3.10
C ARG A 126 -14.01 8.55 -2.80
N ASP A 127 -13.90 9.01 -1.56
CA ASP A 127 -14.30 10.34 -1.13
C ASP A 127 -13.29 10.91 -0.14
N ASP A 128 -13.00 12.21 -0.28
CA ASP A 128 -11.92 12.91 0.42
C ASP A 128 -11.97 12.73 1.94
N HIS A 129 -13.18 12.64 2.51
CA HIS A 129 -13.36 12.51 3.95
C HIS A 129 -13.02 11.11 4.47
N THR A 130 -13.45 10.05 3.77
CA THR A 130 -13.08 8.68 4.16
C THR A 130 -11.60 8.43 3.88
N GLU A 131 -11.05 9.02 2.81
CA GLU A 131 -9.61 9.00 2.53
C GLU A 131 -8.80 9.64 3.67
N HIS A 132 -9.18 10.83 4.10
CA HIS A 132 -8.53 11.53 5.21
C HIS A 132 -8.67 10.75 6.53
N PHE A 133 -9.87 10.28 6.86
CA PHE A 133 -10.09 9.46 8.06
C PHE A 133 -9.18 8.22 8.09
N LEU A 134 -9.12 7.48 6.98
CA LEU A 134 -8.26 6.30 6.91
C LEU A 134 -6.78 6.69 6.98
N TYR A 135 -6.35 7.76 6.32
CA TYR A 135 -4.97 8.21 6.35
C TYR A 135 -4.47 8.44 7.79
N GLU A 136 -5.29 9.12 8.60
CA GLU A 136 -4.99 9.44 10.00
C GLU A 136 -5.15 8.24 10.94
N CYS A 137 -6.11 7.34 10.68
CA CYS A 137 -6.45 6.24 11.58
C CYS A 137 -5.90 4.86 11.19
N LYS A 138 -5.22 4.72 10.03
CA LYS A 138 -4.78 3.43 9.48
C LYS A 138 -3.95 2.58 10.46
N GLU A 139 -3.17 3.20 11.33
CA GLU A 139 -2.29 2.49 12.28
C GLU A 139 -3.06 1.82 13.41
N TYR A 140 -4.27 2.29 13.68
CA TYR A 140 -5.14 1.77 14.73
C TYR A 140 -6.04 0.64 14.24
N LEU A 141 -6.23 0.52 12.92
CA LEU A 141 -7.28 -0.32 12.33
C LEU A 141 -6.73 -1.66 11.82
N SER A 142 -7.41 -2.74 12.19
CA SER A 142 -7.17 -4.07 11.63
C SER A 142 -8.47 -4.85 11.47
N TYR A 143 -8.56 -5.71 10.46
CA TYR A 143 -9.77 -6.49 10.21
C TYR A 143 -9.57 -7.97 10.55
N THR A 144 -10.63 -8.56 11.12
CA THR A 144 -10.75 -10.00 11.45
C THR A 144 -11.92 -10.68 10.73
N SER A 145 -12.61 -9.91 9.88
CA SER A 145 -13.69 -10.38 9.03
C SER A 145 -13.84 -9.46 7.82
N LYS A 146 -14.53 -9.93 6.79
CA LYS A 146 -14.97 -9.16 5.62
C LYS A 146 -16.48 -9.31 5.44
N ILE A 147 -17.12 -8.24 4.99
CA ILE A 147 -18.52 -8.19 4.62
C ILE A 147 -18.66 -8.76 3.20
N VAL A 148 -19.32 -9.91 3.08
CA VAL A 148 -19.58 -10.56 1.78
C VAL A 148 -20.95 -10.20 1.20
N LYS A 149 -21.88 -9.78 2.05
CA LYS A 149 -23.16 -9.20 1.67
C LYS A 149 -23.38 -7.95 2.51
N SER A 150 -23.19 -6.81 1.88
CA SER A 150 -23.42 -5.50 2.48
C SER A 150 -24.92 -5.20 2.50
N SER A 151 -25.35 -4.51 3.55
CA SER A 151 -26.70 -3.94 3.65
C SER A 151 -26.66 -2.43 3.93
N GLY A 152 -25.45 -1.85 3.96
CA GLY A 152 -25.20 -0.42 4.19
C GLY A 152 -24.38 0.19 3.06
N ILE A 153 -23.87 1.40 3.31
CA ILE A 153 -23.01 2.13 2.38
C ILE A 153 -21.55 1.80 2.72
N PRO A 154 -20.78 1.18 1.81
CA PRO A 154 -19.39 0.82 2.06
C PRO A 154 -18.50 2.02 2.37
N LEU A 155 -17.56 1.85 3.29
CA LEU A 155 -16.56 2.87 3.67
C LEU A 155 -15.14 2.41 3.39
N LEU A 156 -14.77 1.19 3.79
CA LEU A 156 -13.41 0.68 3.68
C LEU A 156 -13.43 -0.71 3.05
N PHE A 157 -12.39 -1.00 2.28
CA PHE A 157 -12.14 -2.24 1.55
C PHE A 157 -10.79 -2.83 1.95
N ILE A 158 -10.62 -4.13 1.73
CA ILE A 158 -9.28 -4.73 1.67
C ILE A 158 -8.61 -4.21 0.39
N LYS A 159 -7.42 -3.60 0.53
CA LYS A 159 -6.70 -2.95 -0.56
C LYS A 159 -6.60 -3.83 -1.81
N ASP A 160 -6.84 -3.20 -2.96
CA ASP A 160 -6.80 -3.85 -4.29
C ASP A 160 -7.84 -4.97 -4.45
N THR A 161 -8.92 -4.96 -3.65
CA THR A 161 -10.01 -5.93 -3.75
C THR A 161 -11.39 -5.26 -3.61
N LYS A 162 -12.45 -6.02 -3.92
CA LYS A 162 -13.84 -5.61 -3.70
C LYS A 162 -14.40 -5.94 -2.32
N TYR A 163 -13.58 -6.49 -1.41
CA TYR A 163 -14.07 -6.99 -0.12
C TYR A 163 -14.21 -5.86 0.88
N ILE A 164 -15.44 -5.61 1.31
CA ILE A 164 -15.80 -4.55 2.26
C ILE A 164 -15.42 -4.98 3.67
N VAL A 165 -14.92 -4.05 4.48
CA VAL A 165 -14.55 -4.26 5.89
C VAL A 165 -15.09 -3.17 6.82
N ALA A 166 -15.63 -2.09 6.26
CA ALA A 166 -16.38 -1.06 6.98
C ALA A 166 -17.53 -0.57 6.11
N GLU A 167 -18.65 -0.23 6.74
CA GLU A 167 -19.84 0.34 6.09
C GLU A 167 -20.63 1.16 7.10
N TYR A 168 -21.54 2.01 6.64
CA TYR A 168 -22.46 2.73 7.52
C TYR A 168 -23.92 2.66 7.05
N TYR A 169 -24.82 2.91 7.99
CA TYR A 169 -26.26 2.95 7.80
C TYR A 169 -26.77 4.31 8.27
N ASN A 170 -27.69 4.88 7.50
CA ASN A 170 -28.54 5.94 8.02
C ASN A 170 -29.71 5.27 8.74
N VAL A 171 -29.91 5.59 10.02
CA VAL A 171 -31.01 5.02 10.82
C VAL A 171 -31.75 6.19 11.45
N LYS A 172 -33.00 6.40 11.03
CA LYS A 172 -33.78 7.59 11.40
C LYS A 172 -32.97 8.87 11.10
N ASN A 173 -32.66 9.68 12.11
CA ASN A 173 -31.82 10.88 11.97
C ASN A 173 -30.34 10.63 12.32
N GLY A 174 -30.04 9.45 12.86
CA GLY A 174 -28.72 9.04 13.34
C GLY A 174 -27.98 8.16 12.34
N LYS A 175 -26.85 7.62 12.79
CA LYS A 175 -26.00 6.74 11.98
C LYS A 175 -25.49 5.55 12.79
N ILE A 176 -25.36 4.42 12.10
CA ILE A 176 -24.61 3.27 12.60
C ILE A 176 -23.41 3.09 11.70
N ILE A 177 -22.20 3.14 12.25
CA ILE A 177 -20.95 2.94 11.53
C ILE A 177 -20.34 1.63 12.00
N ILE A 178 -20.08 0.72 11.06
CA ILE A 178 -19.35 -0.52 11.31
C ILE A 178 -17.89 -0.27 10.93
N LEU A 179 -16.99 -0.41 11.90
CA LEU A 179 -15.55 -0.28 11.70
C LEU A 179 -14.81 -1.58 12.01
N PRO A 180 -13.61 -1.79 11.42
CA PRO A 180 -12.70 -2.86 11.81
C PRO A 180 -12.32 -2.79 13.30
N ASP A 181 -11.57 -3.78 13.77
CA ASP A 181 -11.04 -3.79 15.13
C ASP A 181 -10.06 -2.62 15.32
N ILE A 182 -10.06 -2.06 16.53
CA ILE A 182 -9.18 -0.95 16.92
C ILE A 182 -8.15 -1.43 17.95
N SER A 183 -6.90 -1.03 17.78
CA SER A 183 -5.84 -1.34 18.73
C SER A 183 -4.91 -0.15 18.91
N PHE A 184 -4.66 0.20 20.17
CA PHE A 184 -3.75 1.28 20.54
C PHE A 184 -2.48 0.72 21.19
N ASN A 185 -1.38 1.44 21.05
CA ASN A 185 -0.13 1.16 21.72
C ASN A 185 -0.29 1.42 23.23
N PRO A 186 -0.03 0.44 24.12
CA PRO A 186 -0.17 0.61 25.57
C PRO A 186 0.65 1.78 26.14
N LYS A 187 1.76 2.15 25.49
CA LYS A 187 2.63 3.27 25.92
C LYS A 187 2.08 4.65 25.54
N ARG A 188 1.22 4.74 24.52
CA ARG A 188 0.65 5.99 23.98
C ARG A 188 -0.87 5.95 23.93
N GLU A 189 -1.50 5.07 24.70
CA GLU A 189 -2.92 4.74 24.59
C GLU A 189 -3.82 5.97 24.73
N VAL A 190 -3.50 6.88 25.64
CA VAL A 190 -4.29 8.11 25.87
C VAL A 190 -4.20 9.07 24.67
N GLU A 191 -3.01 9.27 24.13
CA GLU A 191 -2.77 10.13 22.96
C GLU A 191 -3.42 9.55 21.71
N GLU A 192 -3.19 8.27 21.43
CA GLU A 192 -3.74 7.57 20.28
C GLU A 192 -5.28 7.48 20.35
N THR A 193 -5.85 7.30 21.56
CA THR A 193 -7.30 7.37 21.78
C THR A 193 -7.85 8.76 21.46
N ASN A 194 -7.18 9.82 21.92
CA ASN A 194 -7.59 11.20 21.65
C ASN A 194 -7.60 11.49 20.15
N ASN A 195 -6.52 11.14 19.47
CA ASN A 195 -6.38 11.33 18.03
C ASN A 195 -7.47 10.56 17.30
N PHE A 196 -7.66 9.29 17.62
CA PHE A 196 -8.68 8.46 17.00
C PHE A 196 -10.10 9.04 17.17
N ILE A 197 -10.48 9.47 18.38
CA ILE A 197 -11.78 10.09 18.62
C ILE A 197 -11.92 11.39 17.83
N HIS A 198 -10.89 12.25 17.83
CA HIS A 198 -10.89 13.52 17.10
C HIS A 198 -11.12 13.31 15.60
N TYR A 199 -10.36 12.41 14.97
CA TYR A 199 -10.52 12.10 13.55
C TYR A 199 -11.87 11.43 13.24
N THR A 200 -12.35 10.57 14.14
CA THR A 200 -13.67 9.95 14.02
C THR A 200 -14.79 11.00 14.07
N GLU A 201 -14.68 11.99 14.95
CA GLU A 201 -15.64 13.09 15.06
C GLU A 201 -15.68 13.95 13.78
N GLY A 202 -14.50 14.32 13.25
CA GLY A 202 -14.38 15.02 11.98
C GLY A 202 -15.02 14.24 10.83
N PHE A 203 -14.77 12.94 10.78
CA PHE A 203 -15.36 12.04 9.80
C PHE A 203 -16.89 11.99 9.90
N ILE A 204 -17.46 11.82 11.11
CA ILE A 204 -18.91 11.81 11.31
C ILE A 204 -19.56 13.12 10.83
N ARG A 205 -18.94 14.27 11.13
CA ARG A 205 -19.45 15.58 10.68
C ARG A 205 -19.49 15.67 9.15
N SER A 206 -18.47 15.17 8.47
CA SER A 206 -18.43 15.15 7.00
C SER A 206 -19.54 14.25 6.40
N LEU A 207 -19.84 13.12 7.03
CA LEU A 207 -20.95 12.24 6.63
C LEU A 207 -22.34 12.87 6.85
N LYS A 208 -22.45 13.89 7.72
CA LYS A 208 -23.69 14.66 7.92
C LYS A 208 -23.88 15.74 6.86
N GLN A 209 -22.81 16.31 6.30
CA GLN A 209 -22.91 17.36 5.28
C GLN A 209 -23.37 16.84 3.90
N LYS A 210 -23.20 15.53 3.62
CA LYS A 210 -23.69 14.89 2.38
C LYS A 210 -25.18 14.53 2.37
N SER A 211 -25.93 14.71 3.47
CA SER A 211 -27.39 14.51 3.42
C SER A 211 -28.04 15.72 2.78
N VAL A 212 -28.25 15.65 1.46
CA VAL A 212 -29.21 16.50 0.74
C VAL A 212 -30.55 16.47 1.49
N ALA A 213 -31.22 17.61 1.56
CA ALA A 213 -32.53 17.76 2.22
C ALA A 213 -33.45 16.58 1.89
N LYS A 214 -34.04 15.99 2.93
CA LYS A 214 -34.88 14.80 2.87
C LYS A 214 -36.06 15.06 1.92
N LEU A 215 -36.03 14.45 0.73
CA LEU A 215 -37.25 14.23 -0.04
C LEU A 215 -37.98 13.08 0.66
N GLU A 216 -39.17 13.34 1.21
CA GLU A 216 -40.04 12.30 1.81
C GLU A 216 -40.67 11.43 0.71
N ILE A 217 -39.86 10.57 0.11
CA ILE A 217 -40.30 9.64 -0.94
C ILE A 217 -40.41 8.25 -0.31
N PRO A 218 -41.55 7.54 -0.44
CA PRO A 218 -41.69 6.18 0.08
C PRO A 218 -40.74 5.17 -0.59
N ASP A 219 -40.29 4.17 0.17
CA ASP A 219 -39.37 3.10 -0.30
C ASP A 219 -39.86 2.33 -1.52
N TRP A 220 -41.18 2.29 -1.77
CA TRP A 220 -41.72 1.59 -2.95
C TRP A 220 -41.36 2.30 -4.26
N VAL A 221 -41.02 3.59 -4.21
CA VAL A 221 -40.69 4.41 -5.38
C VAL A 221 -39.38 3.96 -6.02
N ASP A 222 -38.45 3.39 -5.24
CA ASP A 222 -37.20 2.80 -5.75
C ASP A 222 -37.41 1.62 -6.70
N ASN A 223 -38.63 1.06 -6.78
CA ASN A 223 -38.98 0.04 -7.78
C ASN A 223 -39.28 0.61 -9.17
N TYR A 224 -39.32 1.94 -9.30
CA TYR A 224 -39.59 2.65 -10.53
C TYR A 224 -38.35 3.45 -10.91
N SER A 225 -37.91 3.33 -12.16
CA SER A 225 -36.80 4.09 -12.71
C SER A 225 -37.25 4.86 -13.94
N PHE A 226 -36.86 6.13 -14.08
CA PHE A 226 -37.05 6.86 -15.33
C PHE A 226 -36.04 6.38 -16.38
N ASP A 227 -36.38 6.50 -17.67
CA ASP A 227 -35.43 6.18 -18.75
C ASP A 227 -34.16 7.04 -18.68
N ILE A 228 -34.29 8.30 -18.24
CA ILE A 228 -33.16 9.19 -17.97
C ILE A 228 -32.27 8.66 -16.85
N GLU A 229 -32.85 8.17 -15.74
CA GLU A 229 -32.06 7.60 -14.63
C GLU A 229 -31.30 6.37 -15.06
N LYS A 230 -31.92 5.52 -15.89
CA LYS A 230 -31.25 4.36 -16.48
C LYS A 230 -30.09 4.80 -17.37
N SER A 231 -30.30 5.80 -18.23
CA SER A 231 -29.26 6.33 -19.12
C SER A 231 -28.09 6.96 -18.36
N GLU A 232 -28.37 7.69 -17.27
CA GLU A 232 -27.34 8.27 -16.40
C GLU A 232 -26.61 7.21 -15.58
N SER A 233 -27.31 6.18 -15.11
CA SER A 233 -26.69 5.03 -14.43
C SER A 233 -25.72 4.29 -15.36
N GLU A 234 -26.12 4.07 -16.62
CA GLU A 234 -25.25 3.48 -17.65
C GLU A 234 -24.04 4.38 -17.96
N ASN A 235 -24.24 5.70 -18.02
CA ASN A 235 -23.16 6.67 -18.21
C ASN A 235 -22.19 6.67 -17.02
N TYR A 236 -22.71 6.66 -15.80
CA TYR A 236 -21.92 6.54 -14.57
C TYR A 236 -21.05 5.28 -14.57
N VAL A 237 -21.62 4.13 -14.93
CA VAL A 237 -20.85 2.87 -15.06
C VAL A 237 -19.72 3.02 -16.09
N LYS A 238 -20.02 3.56 -17.28
CA LYS A 238 -19.00 3.79 -18.34
C LYS A 238 -17.89 4.73 -17.89
N LEU A 239 -18.23 5.82 -17.20
CA LEU A 239 -17.24 6.78 -16.67
C LEU A 239 -16.38 6.14 -15.58
N ASN A 240 -16.98 5.34 -14.70
CA ASN A 240 -16.26 4.64 -13.65
C ASN A 240 -15.30 3.58 -14.21
N ASP A 241 -15.70 2.88 -15.28
CA ASP A 241 -14.82 1.93 -16.00
C ASP A 241 -13.62 2.65 -16.63
N LYS A 242 -13.85 3.77 -17.33
CA LYS A 242 -12.76 4.61 -17.87
C LYS A 242 -11.80 5.08 -16.79
N LEU A 243 -12.33 5.47 -15.63
CA LEU A 243 -11.53 5.91 -14.50
C LEU A 243 -10.68 4.75 -13.93
N CYS A 244 -11.21 3.52 -13.93
CA CYS A 244 -10.45 2.32 -13.56
C CYS A 244 -9.28 2.08 -14.53
N GLU A 245 -9.50 2.21 -15.84
CA GLU A 245 -8.45 2.07 -16.86
C GLU A 245 -7.38 3.15 -16.75
N LEU A 246 -7.79 4.41 -16.57
CA LEU A 246 -6.87 5.54 -16.38
C LEU A 246 -5.97 5.33 -15.15
N LYS A 247 -6.52 4.84 -14.04
CA LYS A 247 -5.72 4.52 -12.84
C LYS A 247 -4.72 3.40 -13.08
N LYS A 248 -5.08 2.35 -13.82
CA LYS A 248 -4.13 1.28 -14.23
C LYS A 248 -2.99 1.86 -15.07
N SER A 249 -3.31 2.73 -16.03
CA SER A 249 -2.31 3.41 -16.86
C SER A 249 -1.40 4.33 -16.03
N LEU A 250 -1.96 5.08 -15.07
CA LEU A 250 -1.21 5.94 -14.16
C LEU A 250 -0.22 5.12 -13.30
N ASN A 251 -0.67 4.00 -12.73
CA ASN A 251 0.19 3.11 -11.95
C ASN A 251 1.34 2.54 -12.80
N LYS A 252 1.06 2.10 -14.04
CA LYS A 252 2.09 1.67 -14.99
C LYS A 252 3.11 2.78 -15.28
N SER A 253 2.65 4.00 -15.52
CA SER A 253 3.51 5.16 -15.73
C SER A 253 4.37 5.47 -14.50
N LYS A 254 3.80 5.39 -13.29
CA LYS A 254 4.52 5.59 -12.02
C LYS A 254 5.60 4.54 -11.80
N GLU A 255 5.30 3.27 -12.05
CA GLU A 255 6.29 2.18 -12.00
C GLU A 255 7.43 2.41 -12.99
N LEU A 256 7.10 2.83 -14.22
CA LEU A 256 8.09 3.12 -15.25
C LEU A 256 8.99 4.31 -14.86
N LEU A 257 8.41 5.37 -14.30
CA LEU A 257 9.16 6.52 -13.79
C LEU A 257 10.11 6.14 -12.66
N ASN A 258 9.67 5.28 -11.73
CA ASN A 258 10.51 4.77 -10.66
C ASN A 258 11.68 3.94 -11.22
N LYS A 259 11.44 3.11 -12.24
CA LYS A 259 12.51 2.37 -12.94
C LYS A 259 13.53 3.33 -13.56
N TYR A 260 13.09 4.35 -14.30
CA TYR A 260 14.01 5.34 -14.89
C TYR A 260 14.76 6.17 -13.84
N ARG A 261 14.13 6.48 -12.71
CA ARG A 261 14.80 7.15 -11.59
C ARG A 261 15.88 6.26 -10.99
N PHE A 262 15.62 4.96 -10.82
CA PHE A 262 16.60 4.01 -10.33
C PHE A 262 17.83 3.92 -11.25
N LEU A 263 17.65 3.99 -12.57
CA LEU A 263 18.77 3.97 -13.52
C LEU A 263 19.76 5.13 -13.35
N LYS A 264 19.37 6.24 -12.71
CA LYS A 264 20.30 7.33 -12.40
C LYS A 264 21.45 6.87 -11.48
N ALA A 265 21.26 5.77 -10.76
CA ALA A 265 22.32 5.10 -9.99
C ALA A 265 23.58 4.80 -10.83
N LEU A 266 23.44 4.55 -12.14
CA LEU A 266 24.56 4.27 -13.05
C LEU A 266 25.59 5.41 -13.12
N PHE A 267 25.19 6.64 -12.84
CA PHE A 267 26.09 7.80 -12.83
C PHE A 267 26.15 8.54 -11.48
N SER A 268 25.42 8.09 -10.44
CA SER A 268 25.38 8.76 -9.13
C SER A 268 25.78 7.89 -7.95
N SER A 269 25.86 6.56 -8.10
CA SER A 269 26.03 5.63 -6.97
C SER A 269 27.32 4.80 -7.02
N ASP A 270 27.52 3.97 -6.00
CA ASP A 270 28.59 2.99 -5.87
C ASP A 270 28.10 1.69 -5.19
N GLY A 271 29.01 0.71 -5.09
CA GLY A 271 28.78 -0.59 -4.45
C GLY A 271 27.51 -1.29 -4.95
N GLU A 272 26.79 -1.90 -4.01
CA GLU A 272 25.61 -2.72 -4.30
C GLU A 272 24.53 -1.98 -5.09
N THR A 273 24.38 -0.66 -4.91
CA THR A 273 23.36 0.11 -5.65
C THR A 273 23.72 0.22 -7.14
N LEU A 274 24.99 0.48 -7.44
CA LEU A 274 25.49 0.53 -8.81
C LEU A 274 25.43 -0.86 -9.46
N GLU A 275 25.85 -1.90 -8.73
CA GLU A 275 25.80 -3.29 -9.17
C GLU A 275 24.37 -3.71 -9.56
N LYS A 276 23.38 -3.39 -8.71
CA LYS A 276 21.97 -3.67 -8.99
C LYS A 276 21.44 -2.91 -10.21
N ALA A 277 21.93 -1.70 -10.46
CA ALA A 277 21.52 -0.93 -11.64
C ALA A 277 22.07 -1.55 -12.93
N VAL A 278 23.34 -1.98 -12.94
CA VAL A 278 23.95 -2.72 -14.05
C VAL A 278 23.27 -4.08 -14.25
N GLU A 279 22.98 -4.80 -13.17
CA GLU A 279 22.24 -6.07 -13.24
C GLU A 279 20.85 -5.88 -13.87
N PHE A 280 20.13 -4.84 -13.46
CA PHE A 280 18.80 -4.54 -13.96
C PHE A 280 18.79 -4.31 -15.47
N ILE A 281 19.69 -3.46 -16.00
CA ILE A 281 19.73 -3.19 -17.44
C ILE A 281 20.14 -4.42 -18.25
N LEU A 282 21.08 -5.22 -17.77
CA LEU A 282 21.52 -6.43 -18.46
C LEU A 282 20.39 -7.46 -18.54
N LYS A 283 19.61 -7.63 -17.47
CA LYS A 283 18.39 -8.45 -17.49
C LYS A 283 17.33 -7.91 -18.45
N GLU A 284 17.08 -6.60 -18.43
CA GLU A 284 16.09 -5.99 -19.33
C GLU A 284 16.49 -6.07 -20.81
N ILE A 285 17.80 -6.11 -21.12
CA ILE A 285 18.31 -6.40 -22.47
C ILE A 285 18.13 -7.89 -22.84
N GLY A 286 17.99 -8.76 -21.84
CA GLY A 286 17.74 -10.18 -21.99
C GLY A 286 19.00 -11.04 -21.84
N PHE A 287 19.99 -10.58 -21.08
CA PHE A 287 21.14 -11.41 -20.69
C PHE A 287 20.79 -12.32 -19.51
N ASP A 288 21.31 -13.55 -19.55
CA ASP A 288 21.24 -14.47 -18.41
C ASP A 288 22.36 -14.11 -17.43
N ILE A 289 21.96 -13.72 -16.22
CA ILE A 289 22.90 -13.27 -15.19
C ILE A 289 23.04 -14.35 -14.12
N GLU A 290 24.29 -14.73 -13.85
CA GLU A 290 24.67 -15.58 -12.75
C GLU A 290 25.40 -14.76 -11.69
N LYS A 291 24.95 -14.88 -10.43
CA LYS A 291 25.67 -14.33 -9.28
C LYS A 291 26.55 -15.41 -8.68
N TYR A 292 27.78 -15.07 -8.32
CA TYR A 292 28.63 -15.99 -7.58
C TYR A 292 28.02 -16.29 -6.20
N LYS A 293 28.01 -17.57 -5.80
CA LYS A 293 27.50 -18.01 -4.49
C LYS A 293 28.38 -17.57 -3.32
N GLU A 294 29.66 -17.30 -3.58
CA GLU A 294 30.62 -16.80 -2.60
C GLU A 294 30.70 -15.27 -2.66
N LYS A 295 30.53 -14.59 -1.52
CA LYS A 295 30.79 -13.15 -1.39
C LYS A 295 32.26 -12.88 -1.78
N ASN A 296 32.49 -11.83 -2.59
CA ASN A 296 33.81 -11.29 -2.96
C ASN A 296 34.56 -11.95 -4.15
N ARG A 297 33.88 -12.57 -5.13
CA ARG A 297 34.56 -13.13 -6.33
C ARG A 297 34.37 -12.37 -7.63
N THR A 298 33.23 -11.76 -7.90
CA THR A 298 32.99 -10.88 -9.05
C THR A 298 31.58 -10.33 -8.89
N ASP A 299 31.35 -9.13 -9.40
CA ASP A 299 30.09 -8.46 -9.19
C ASP A 299 28.97 -9.12 -10.02
N LEU A 300 29.22 -9.46 -11.29
CA LEU A 300 28.24 -10.13 -12.16
C LEU A 300 28.92 -11.03 -13.21
N ILE A 301 28.25 -12.12 -13.59
CA ILE A 301 28.60 -12.93 -14.76
C ILE A 301 27.41 -12.96 -15.70
N ILE A 302 27.65 -12.74 -16.99
CA ILE A 302 26.64 -12.96 -18.02
C ILE A 302 27.03 -14.14 -18.90
N LYS A 303 26.03 -14.96 -19.23
CA LYS A 303 26.17 -16.08 -20.16
C LYS A 303 25.30 -15.82 -21.38
N THR A 304 25.89 -16.05 -22.56
CA THR A 304 25.17 -16.19 -23.82
C THR A 304 25.31 -17.63 -24.29
N LYS A 305 24.66 -18.01 -25.40
CA LYS A 305 24.77 -19.37 -25.94
C LYS A 305 26.21 -19.82 -26.24
N SER A 306 27.12 -18.88 -26.49
CA SER A 306 28.49 -19.18 -26.94
C SER A 306 29.60 -18.38 -26.25
N LYS A 307 29.28 -17.36 -25.46
CA LYS A 307 30.27 -16.47 -24.81
C LYS A 307 29.91 -16.23 -23.35
N VAL A 308 30.92 -16.08 -22.51
CA VAL A 308 30.80 -15.73 -21.09
C VAL A 308 31.54 -14.41 -20.85
N ALA A 309 30.96 -13.52 -20.05
CA ALA A 309 31.66 -12.32 -19.59
C ALA A 309 31.56 -12.17 -18.07
N VAL A 310 32.65 -11.69 -17.48
CA VAL A 310 32.81 -11.40 -16.06
C VAL A 310 32.89 -9.89 -15.90
N PHE A 311 32.10 -9.35 -14.98
CA PHE A 311 32.00 -7.92 -14.73
C PHE A 311 32.68 -7.52 -13.41
N GLU A 312 33.36 -6.39 -13.44
CA GLU A 312 33.74 -5.63 -12.25
C GLU A 312 33.09 -4.25 -12.34
N ILE A 313 32.53 -3.76 -11.24
CA ILE A 313 31.69 -2.57 -11.19
C ILE A 313 32.23 -1.65 -10.09
N LYS A 314 32.58 -0.40 -10.45
CA LYS A 314 33.18 0.54 -9.50
C LYS A 314 32.60 1.94 -9.60
N GLY A 315 32.13 2.46 -8.46
CA GLY A 315 31.83 3.88 -8.30
C GLY A 315 33.04 4.63 -7.74
N LEU A 316 33.61 5.54 -8.52
CA LEU A 316 34.85 6.26 -8.24
C LEU A 316 34.59 7.76 -8.04
N THR A 317 35.38 8.39 -7.18
CA THR A 317 35.35 9.86 -6.98
C THR A 317 36.24 10.61 -7.96
N LYS A 318 37.05 9.89 -8.75
CA LYS A 318 38.00 10.40 -9.75
C LYS A 318 37.98 9.47 -10.98
N SER A 319 38.89 9.68 -11.91
CA SER A 319 39.21 8.78 -13.03
C SER A 319 39.54 7.36 -12.58
N ALA A 320 39.28 6.40 -13.47
CA ALA A 320 39.66 5.01 -13.29
C ALA A 320 41.18 4.83 -13.37
N LYS A 321 41.68 3.79 -12.71
CA LYS A 321 43.11 3.47 -12.64
C LYS A 321 43.37 2.05 -13.12
N GLU A 322 44.61 1.78 -13.53
CA GLU A 322 45.09 0.45 -13.91
C GLU A 322 44.76 -0.62 -12.85
N GLN A 323 44.84 -0.28 -11.56
CA GLN A 323 44.49 -1.18 -10.45
C GLN A 323 43.04 -1.70 -10.53
N ASN A 324 42.10 -0.91 -11.08
CA ASN A 324 40.72 -1.35 -11.26
C ASN A 324 40.61 -2.47 -12.30
N ALA A 325 41.35 -2.35 -13.41
CA ALA A 325 41.41 -3.38 -14.46
C ALA A 325 42.21 -4.62 -14.02
N ALA A 326 43.26 -4.43 -13.21
CA ALA A 326 44.03 -5.54 -12.66
C ALA A 326 43.21 -6.42 -11.71
N GLN A 327 42.25 -5.83 -10.99
CA GLN A 327 41.32 -6.60 -10.16
C GLN A 327 40.41 -7.50 -11.03
N LEU A 328 39.87 -6.96 -12.13
CA LEU A 328 39.07 -7.71 -13.09
C LEU A 328 39.84 -8.90 -13.70
N GLU A 329 41.13 -8.71 -14.02
CA GLU A 329 41.98 -9.75 -14.58
C GLU A 329 42.09 -11.00 -13.68
N LYS A 330 42.13 -10.78 -12.35
CA LYS A 330 42.11 -11.86 -11.38
C LYS A 330 40.85 -12.72 -11.52
N TRP A 331 39.71 -12.10 -11.80
CA TRP A 331 38.43 -12.77 -11.93
C TRP A 331 38.30 -13.52 -13.26
N VAL A 332 38.76 -12.92 -14.35
CA VAL A 332 38.88 -13.60 -15.65
C VAL A 332 39.71 -14.88 -15.51
N SER A 333 40.89 -14.78 -14.88
CA SER A 333 41.78 -15.91 -14.65
C SER A 333 41.16 -16.99 -13.76
N SER A 334 40.52 -16.59 -12.66
CA SER A 334 39.88 -17.53 -11.72
C SER A 334 38.74 -18.29 -12.39
N TYR A 335 37.90 -17.60 -13.17
CA TYR A 335 36.81 -18.25 -13.91
C TYR A 335 37.33 -19.22 -14.97
N HIS A 336 38.41 -18.86 -15.69
CA HIS A 336 39.04 -19.74 -16.67
C HIS A 336 39.57 -21.03 -16.02
N VAL A 337 40.27 -20.92 -14.90
CA VAL A 337 40.79 -22.09 -14.15
C VAL A 337 39.66 -23.01 -13.67
N GLU A 338 38.55 -22.44 -13.19
CA GLU A 338 37.44 -23.21 -12.64
C GLU A 338 36.53 -23.86 -13.70
N ASN A 339 36.36 -23.23 -14.85
CA ASN A 339 35.36 -23.62 -15.85
C ASN A 339 35.96 -24.07 -17.19
N GLY A 340 37.27 -23.90 -17.40
CA GLY A 340 37.94 -24.20 -18.67
C GLY A 340 37.54 -23.29 -19.84
N ILE A 341 36.79 -22.22 -19.57
CA ILE A 341 36.29 -21.25 -20.56
C ILE A 341 36.93 -19.90 -20.25
N GLU A 342 37.60 -19.31 -21.23
CA GLU A 342 38.14 -17.94 -21.12
C GLU A 342 37.01 -16.91 -21.28
N PRO A 343 36.63 -16.17 -20.22
CA PRO A 343 35.57 -15.20 -20.32
C PRO A 343 36.09 -13.83 -20.77
N LYS A 344 35.21 -13.02 -21.36
CA LYS A 344 35.48 -11.60 -21.59
C LYS A 344 35.44 -10.82 -20.27
N GLY A 345 36.51 -10.12 -19.92
CA GLY A 345 36.49 -9.17 -18.80
C GLY A 345 35.85 -7.84 -19.21
N ILE A 346 34.86 -7.37 -18.44
CA ILE A 346 34.18 -6.09 -18.65
C ILE A 346 34.21 -5.25 -17.37
N LEU A 347 34.80 -4.06 -17.44
CA LEU A 347 34.81 -3.11 -16.32
C LEU A 347 33.80 -2.00 -16.54
N VAL A 348 32.85 -1.85 -15.62
CA VAL A 348 31.88 -0.73 -15.61
C VAL A 348 32.27 0.25 -14.51
N VAL A 349 32.47 1.52 -14.88
CA VAL A 349 32.83 2.58 -13.91
C VAL A 349 31.83 3.72 -13.88
N ASN A 350 31.53 4.20 -12.67
CA ASN A 350 30.92 5.50 -12.45
C ASN A 350 31.98 6.45 -11.88
N THR A 351 32.71 7.11 -12.76
CA THR A 351 33.74 8.11 -12.45
C THR A 351 33.11 9.42 -11.96
N TYR A 352 33.87 10.17 -11.16
CA TYR A 352 33.46 11.50 -10.67
C TYR A 352 32.07 11.54 -10.03
N LYS A 353 31.64 10.45 -9.38
CA LYS A 353 30.25 10.27 -8.89
C LYS A 353 29.74 11.36 -7.94
N LYS A 354 30.66 12.11 -7.31
CA LYS A 354 30.36 13.21 -6.38
C LYS A 354 30.16 14.57 -7.08
N LEU A 355 30.49 14.66 -8.36
CA LEU A 355 30.32 15.86 -9.17
C LEU A 355 29.03 15.77 -9.98
N LYS A 356 28.39 16.92 -10.23
CA LYS A 356 27.29 17.01 -11.20
C LYS A 356 27.82 16.68 -12.59
N LEU A 357 26.94 16.22 -13.48
CA LEU A 357 27.37 15.73 -14.80
C LEU A 357 28.08 16.82 -15.62
N GLU A 358 27.66 18.08 -15.49
CA GLU A 358 28.24 19.23 -16.18
C GLU A 358 29.63 19.61 -15.65
N GLU A 359 29.98 19.17 -14.44
CA GLU A 359 31.27 19.41 -13.79
C GLU A 359 32.28 18.29 -14.08
N ARG A 360 31.89 17.23 -14.79
CA ARG A 360 32.75 16.07 -15.12
C ARG A 360 33.51 16.33 -16.42
N THR A 361 34.53 17.17 -16.35
CA THR A 361 35.34 17.58 -17.52
C THR A 361 36.63 16.76 -17.70
N ASP A 362 37.03 16.02 -16.67
CA ASP A 362 38.24 15.19 -16.71
C ASP A 362 38.01 13.85 -17.45
N ILE A 363 39.09 13.25 -17.93
CA ILE A 363 39.05 11.97 -18.66
C ILE A 363 38.69 10.79 -17.74
N ASP A 364 37.76 9.93 -18.16
CA ASP A 364 37.35 8.75 -17.38
C ASP A 364 38.44 7.67 -17.33
N PHE A 365 39.09 7.43 -18.48
CA PHE A 365 40.07 6.37 -18.69
C PHE A 365 41.42 6.94 -19.16
N PRO A 366 42.40 7.10 -18.25
CA PRO A 366 43.73 7.58 -18.61
C PRO A 366 44.48 6.63 -19.57
N LYS A 367 45.37 7.19 -20.41
CA LYS A 367 46.16 6.43 -21.41
C LYS A 367 46.93 5.23 -20.85
N GLN A 368 47.42 5.34 -19.62
CA GLN A 368 48.11 4.24 -18.94
C GLN A 368 47.16 3.05 -18.72
N MET A 369 45.93 3.31 -18.28
CA MET A 369 44.90 2.28 -18.09
C MET A 369 44.48 1.67 -19.43
N LEU A 370 44.30 2.50 -20.47
CA LEU A 370 43.97 2.02 -21.83
C LEU A 370 45.02 1.03 -22.35
N THR A 371 46.30 1.34 -22.18
CA THR A 371 47.40 0.43 -22.56
C THR A 371 47.28 -0.93 -21.85
N TYR A 372 46.96 -0.93 -20.56
CA TYR A 372 46.79 -2.16 -19.78
C TYR A 372 45.60 -3.00 -20.25
N VAL A 373 44.42 -2.39 -20.38
CA VAL A 373 43.19 -3.13 -20.75
C VAL A 373 43.26 -3.68 -22.17
N ASN A 374 43.92 -2.98 -23.09
CA ASN A 374 44.14 -3.45 -24.45
C ASN A 374 45.02 -4.72 -24.47
N ARG A 375 46.12 -4.72 -23.71
CA ARG A 375 46.99 -5.90 -23.57
C ARG A 375 46.29 -7.09 -22.93
N LYS A 376 45.29 -6.83 -22.07
CA LYS A 376 44.49 -7.86 -21.40
C LYS A 376 43.18 -8.20 -22.14
N GLU A 377 42.98 -7.63 -23.32
CA GLU A 377 41.78 -7.83 -24.15
C GLU A 377 40.45 -7.57 -23.41
N GLN A 378 40.47 -6.69 -22.41
CA GLN A 378 39.30 -6.33 -21.60
C GLN A 378 38.51 -5.21 -22.28
N ALA A 379 37.19 -5.15 -22.01
CA ALA A 379 36.36 -4.01 -22.37
C ALA A 379 36.12 -3.11 -21.15
N ILE A 380 36.12 -1.79 -21.33
CA ILE A 380 35.80 -0.82 -20.28
C ILE A 380 34.72 0.14 -20.76
N ILE A 381 33.82 0.52 -19.86
CA ILE A 381 32.68 1.39 -20.18
C ILE A 381 32.26 2.20 -18.95
N THR A 382 31.79 3.42 -19.17
CA THR A 382 31.17 4.19 -18.08
C THR A 382 29.71 3.77 -17.86
N GLY A 383 29.21 3.93 -16.64
CA GLY A 383 27.80 3.71 -16.34
C GLY A 383 26.88 4.61 -17.17
N LEU A 384 27.37 5.80 -17.56
CA LEU A 384 26.66 6.73 -18.44
C LEU A 384 26.57 6.23 -19.89
N GLN A 385 27.68 5.78 -20.48
CA GLN A 385 27.68 5.14 -21.81
C GLN A 385 26.73 3.92 -21.83
N LEU A 386 26.79 3.11 -20.77
CA LEU A 386 25.96 1.93 -20.62
C LEU A 386 24.45 2.28 -20.48
N LEU A 387 24.12 3.37 -19.76
CA LEU A 387 22.76 3.91 -19.72
C LEU A 387 22.30 4.34 -21.12
N SER A 388 23.15 5.01 -21.90
CA SER A 388 22.81 5.46 -23.24
C SER A 388 22.53 4.29 -24.19
N ILE A 389 23.32 3.20 -24.11
CA ILE A 389 23.03 1.94 -24.82
C ILE A 389 21.65 1.41 -24.44
N TYR A 390 21.35 1.37 -23.14
CA TYR A 390 20.08 0.86 -22.65
C TYR A 390 18.87 1.71 -23.10
N LEU A 391 18.96 3.03 -23.08
CA LEU A 391 17.88 3.92 -23.53
C LEU A 391 17.62 3.77 -25.04
N ASP A 392 18.67 3.63 -25.85
CA ASP A 392 18.54 3.33 -27.28
C ASP A 392 17.95 1.94 -27.52
N PHE A 393 18.26 0.97 -26.67
CA PHE A 393 17.65 -0.37 -26.72
C PHE A 393 16.14 -0.30 -26.46
N LYS A 394 15.71 0.45 -25.43
CA LYS A 394 14.28 0.62 -25.10
C LYS A 394 13.51 1.34 -26.21
N THR A 395 14.17 2.25 -26.93
CA THR A 395 13.62 2.94 -28.10
C THR A 395 13.83 2.19 -29.42
N LYS A 396 14.35 0.95 -29.37
CA LYS A 396 14.61 0.06 -30.52
C LYS A 396 15.60 0.63 -31.56
N LYS A 397 16.42 1.62 -31.17
CA LYS A 397 17.51 2.17 -32.01
C LYS A 397 18.71 1.22 -32.10
N ILE A 398 18.89 0.37 -31.09
CA ILE A 398 19.88 -0.71 -31.08
C ILE A 398 19.20 -2.02 -30.63
N ASN A 399 19.68 -3.16 -31.13
CA ASN A 399 19.16 -4.48 -30.74
C ASN A 399 20.16 -5.24 -29.87
N LYS A 400 19.70 -6.32 -29.22
CA LYS A 400 20.52 -7.16 -28.33
C LYS A 400 21.82 -7.65 -28.99
N LYS A 401 21.77 -8.07 -30.27
CA LYS A 401 22.94 -8.58 -31.00
C LYS A 401 24.04 -7.52 -31.14
N LYS A 402 23.66 -6.26 -31.38
CA LYS A 402 24.63 -5.17 -31.47
C LYS A 402 25.23 -4.83 -30.11
N ILE A 403 24.44 -4.91 -29.04
CA ILE A 403 24.92 -4.74 -27.66
C ILE A 403 25.88 -5.87 -27.28
N GLU A 404 25.56 -7.11 -27.64
CA GLU A 404 26.46 -8.27 -27.49
C GLU A 404 27.79 -8.01 -28.19
N SER A 405 27.76 -7.53 -29.44
CA SER A 405 29.00 -7.21 -30.16
C SER A 405 29.80 -6.10 -29.46
N LEU A 406 29.15 -5.03 -28.98
CA LEU A 406 29.83 -3.96 -28.23
C LEU A 406 30.50 -4.48 -26.94
N LEU A 407 29.84 -5.38 -26.20
CA LEU A 407 30.36 -5.89 -24.93
C LEU A 407 31.46 -6.94 -25.13
N PHE A 408 31.27 -7.85 -26.10
CA PHE A 408 32.15 -9.01 -26.27
C PHE A 408 33.30 -8.78 -27.25
N ASP A 409 33.10 -7.97 -28.29
CA ASP A 409 34.08 -7.84 -29.37
C ASP A 409 34.99 -6.61 -29.18
N THR A 410 34.59 -5.62 -28.37
CA THR A 410 35.42 -4.45 -28.09
C THR A 410 36.60 -4.81 -27.18
N ILE A 411 37.80 -4.34 -27.54
CA ILE A 411 38.99 -4.34 -26.68
C ILE A 411 39.32 -2.87 -26.38
N GLY A 412 39.50 -2.56 -25.09
CA GLY A 412 39.64 -1.19 -24.61
C GLY A 412 38.31 -0.51 -24.32
N GLU A 413 38.24 0.79 -24.56
CA GLU A 413 37.05 1.59 -24.25
C GLU A 413 35.90 1.35 -25.23
N ILE A 414 34.71 1.10 -24.70
CA ILE A 414 33.47 1.07 -25.49
C ILE A 414 33.04 2.50 -25.76
N ILE A 415 33.26 2.95 -26.99
CA ILE A 415 32.79 4.25 -27.48
C ILE A 415 31.38 4.05 -28.05
N TYR A 416 30.37 4.61 -27.37
CA TYR A 416 28.99 4.58 -27.81
C TYR A 416 28.35 5.97 -27.73
N LYS A 417 28.22 6.60 -28.91
CA LYS A 417 27.92 8.02 -29.13
C LYS A 417 28.99 8.95 -28.54
N GLU A 418 29.33 10.02 -29.26
CA GLU A 418 30.35 10.99 -28.82
C GLU A 418 29.94 11.71 -27.52
N HIS A 419 28.63 11.89 -27.30
CA HIS A 419 28.09 12.54 -26.11
C HIS A 419 26.96 11.71 -25.47
N PRO A 420 27.31 10.79 -24.54
CA PRO A 420 26.32 10.02 -23.78
C PRO A 420 25.33 10.90 -23.00
N MET A 421 25.71 12.15 -22.73
CA MET A 421 24.91 13.18 -22.05
C MET A 421 23.74 13.72 -22.86
N ASP A 422 23.73 13.58 -24.20
CA ASP A 422 22.68 14.16 -25.06
C ASP A 422 21.27 13.62 -24.75
N LEU A 423 21.19 12.47 -24.09
CA LEU A 423 19.94 11.85 -23.67
C LEU A 423 19.45 12.34 -22.30
N ILE A 424 20.22 13.20 -21.62
CA ILE A 424 19.91 13.69 -20.27
C ILE A 424 19.65 15.20 -20.35
N GLN A 425 18.41 15.59 -20.08
CA GLN A 425 18.02 16.99 -19.97
C GLN A 425 17.97 17.42 -18.51
N LYS A 426 18.51 18.61 -18.23
CA LYS A 426 18.37 19.27 -16.94
C LYS A 426 16.96 19.86 -16.84
N ILE A 427 16.27 19.59 -15.73
CA ILE A 427 14.97 20.21 -15.44
C ILE A 427 15.25 21.63 -14.95
N ASN A 428 14.73 22.64 -15.64
CA ASN A 428 14.70 24.02 -15.14
C ASN A 428 13.45 24.16 -14.27
N ASN A 429 13.61 24.55 -13.01
CA ASN A 429 12.50 24.68 -12.05
C ASN A 429 11.83 26.06 -12.09
N ASP A 430 11.91 26.80 -13.19
CA ASP A 430 11.50 28.21 -13.25
C ASP A 430 9.98 28.42 -13.52
N GLU A 431 9.13 27.40 -13.37
CA GLU A 431 7.68 27.49 -13.67
C GLU A 431 6.73 26.97 -12.56
N GLU A 432 7.10 27.04 -11.27
CA GLU A 432 6.16 26.75 -10.16
C GLU A 432 5.79 27.98 -9.30
N GLU A 433 6.02 29.20 -9.78
CA GLU A 433 5.40 30.42 -9.24
C GLU A 433 4.47 31.05 -10.27
N THR A 434 3.35 30.39 -10.60
CA THR A 434 2.11 31.05 -11.07
C THR A 434 1.02 30.01 -11.35
N THR A 435 0.21 29.66 -10.35
CA THR A 435 -1.27 29.71 -10.40
C THR A 435 -1.89 29.34 -9.07
#